data_AF-I9WHA7-F1
#
_entry.id   AF-I9WHA7-F1
#
_cell.length_a   1.000
_cell.length_b   1.000
_cell.length_c   1.000
_cell.angle_alpha   90.00
_cell.angle_beta   90.00
_cell.angle_gamma   90.00
#
_symmetry.space_group_name_H-M   'P 1'
#
loop_
_entity.id
_entity.type
_entity.pdbx_description
1 polymer ?
#
loop_
_entity_poly.entity_id
_entity_poly.type
_entity_poly.pdbx_seq_one_letter_code
_entity_poly.pdbx_strand_id
1 'polypeptide(L)'
;MPLDFVRIALPAGAKVTMPASAYAFLRQIIWILDDDLVFVERGARHLLSIGDCLELGPPVDCAFHNESARICDYAVIALRTA
;
A
#
# COMPACT_ATOMS: atom_id res chain seq x y z
N MET A 1 -17.63 6.45 10.99
CA MET A 1 -17.06 5.99 9.70
C MET A 1 -16.35 4.68 9.96
N PRO A 2 -16.58 3.62 9.17
CA PRO A 2 -15.89 2.35 9.33
C PRO A 2 -14.39 2.52 9.02
N LEU A 3 -13.56 1.89 9.86
CA LEU A 3 -12.12 1.77 9.68
C LEU A 3 -11.82 0.32 9.39
N ASP A 4 -11.23 0.06 8.23
CA ASP A 4 -10.71 -1.25 7.87
C ASP A 4 -9.21 -1.28 8.19
N PHE A 5 -8.77 -2.33 8.87
CA PHE A 5 -7.35 -2.56 9.15
C PHE A 5 -6.98 -3.95 8.69
N VAL A 6 -6.21 -4.03 7.60
CA VAL A 6 -5.90 -5.28 6.92
C VAL A 6 -4.41 -5.49 6.94
N ARG A 7 -3.95 -6.67 7.38
CA ARG A 7 -2.58 -7.14 7.16
C ARG A 7 -2.53 -7.94 5.86
N ILE A 8 -1.51 -7.69 5.07
CA ILE A 8 -1.24 -8.33 3.79
C ILE A 8 0.15 -8.95 3.83
N ALA A 9 0.24 -10.22 3.42
CA ALA A 9 1.50 -10.90 3.15
C ALA A 9 1.68 -10.95 1.62
N LEU A 10 2.55 -10.09 1.09
CA LEU A 10 2.79 -9.98 -0.34
C LEU A 10 3.96 -10.90 -0.74
N PRO A 11 3.74 -11.92 -1.59
CA PRO A 11 4.80 -12.85 -1.98
C PRO A 11 5.98 -12.17 -2.67
N ALA A 12 7.14 -12.82 -2.63
CA ALA A 12 8.34 -12.39 -3.33
C ALA A 12 8.07 -12.13 -4.82
N GLY A 13 8.52 -10.99 -5.35
CA GLY A 13 8.32 -10.58 -6.73
C GLY A 13 6.87 -10.22 -7.11
N ALA A 14 5.92 -10.27 -6.18
CA ALA A 14 4.52 -10.02 -6.49
C ALA A 14 4.25 -8.52 -6.68
N LYS A 15 3.47 -8.20 -7.72
CA LYS A 15 3.01 -6.85 -8.02
C LYS A 15 1.48 -6.81 -8.09
N VAL A 16 0.87 -5.93 -7.31
CA VAL A 16 -0.57 -5.68 -7.28
C VAL A 16 -0.83 -4.27 -7.76
N THR A 17 -1.54 -4.14 -8.89
CA THR A 17 -2.01 -2.85 -9.39
C THR A 17 -3.37 -2.52 -8.79
N MET A 18 -3.54 -1.31 -8.29
CA MET A 18 -4.78 -0.81 -7.73
C MET A 18 -5.24 0.42 -8.53
N PRO A 19 -6.41 0.38 -9.17
CA PRO A 19 -6.92 1.54 -9.91
C PRO A 19 -7.38 2.63 -8.93
N ALA A 20 -7.35 3.89 -9.37
CA ALA A 20 -7.81 5.05 -8.60
C ALA A 20 -9.23 4.85 -8.03
N SER A 21 -10.10 4.19 -8.79
CA SER A 21 -11.49 3.91 -8.39
C SER A 21 -11.62 3.01 -7.17
N ALA A 22 -10.62 2.16 -6.88
CA ALA A 22 -10.67 1.23 -5.75
C ALA A 22 -10.60 1.94 -4.39
N TYR A 23 -10.08 3.17 -4.36
CA TYR A 23 -9.94 3.95 -3.13
C TYR A 23 -10.44 5.40 -3.26
N ALA A 24 -11.31 5.65 -4.24
CA ALA A 24 -11.86 6.98 -4.51
C ALA A 24 -12.55 7.67 -3.30
N PHE A 25 -13.07 6.87 -2.37
CA PHE A 25 -13.80 7.32 -1.17
C PHE A 25 -13.12 6.86 0.13
N LEU A 26 -11.83 6.56 0.07
CA LEU A 26 -11.04 6.06 1.20
C LEU A 26 -9.83 6.97 1.41
N ARG A 27 -9.55 7.30 2.67
CA ARG A 27 -8.21 7.71 3.08
C ARG A 27 -7.46 6.46 3.51
N GLN A 28 -6.29 6.21 2.92
CA GLN A 28 -5.54 5.00 3.15
C GLN A 28 -4.11 5.30 3.61
N ILE A 29 -3.63 4.50 4.56
CA ILE A 29 -2.26 4.55 5.04
C ILE A 29 -1.66 3.14 4.91
N ILE A 30 -0.48 3.07 4.30
CA ILE A 30 0.39 1.90 4.30
C ILE A 30 1.26 1.96 5.56
N TRP A 31 1.43 0.83 6.24
CA TRP A 31 2.42 0.68 7.31
C TRP A 31 3.20 -0.61 7.11
N ILE A 32 4.53 -0.53 7.01
CA ILE A 32 5.39 -1.70 6.77
C ILE A 32 5.70 -2.42 8.08
N LEU A 33 5.46 -3.73 8.11
CA LEU A 33 5.63 -4.57 9.29
C LEU A 33 6.85 -5.48 9.18
N ASP A 34 7.13 -6.02 8.00
CA ASP A 34 8.31 -6.84 7.71
C ASP A 34 8.69 -6.76 6.22
N ASP A 35 10.00 -6.75 5.95
CA ASP A 35 10.61 -6.52 4.63
C ASP A 35 10.32 -5.14 4.00
N ASP A 36 10.83 -4.90 2.78
CA ASP A 36 10.64 -3.65 2.05
C ASP A 36 9.48 -3.74 1.04
N LEU A 37 8.76 -2.63 0.88
CA LEU A 37 7.71 -2.48 -0.11
C LEU A 37 8.02 -1.34 -1.07
N VAL A 38 7.86 -1.60 -2.37
CA VAL A 38 7.92 -0.57 -3.39
C VAL A 38 6.50 -0.16 -3.76
N PHE A 39 6.14 1.08 -3.43
CA PHE A 39 4.88 1.69 -3.82
C PHE A 39 5.10 2.65 -4.99
N VAL A 40 4.30 2.53 -6.04
CA VAL A 40 4.40 3.35 -7.26
C VAL A 40 3.09 4.05 -7.50
N GLU A 41 3.11 5.38 -7.59
CA GLU A 41 1.95 6.20 -7.95
C GLU A 41 2.38 7.34 -8.87
N ARG A 42 1.60 7.67 -9.91
CA ARG A 42 1.86 8.83 -10.81
C ARG A 42 3.29 8.90 -11.38
N GLY A 43 3.96 7.74 -11.53
CA GLY A 43 5.36 7.66 -11.97
C GLY A 43 6.42 7.93 -10.88
N ALA A 44 6.02 8.26 -9.66
CA ALA A 44 6.88 8.29 -8.49
C ALA A 44 7.06 6.88 -7.91
N ARG A 45 8.27 6.57 -7.44
CA ARG A 45 8.62 5.32 -6.78
C ARG A 45 9.00 5.61 -5.33
N HIS A 46 8.27 5.01 -4.40
CA HIS A 46 8.50 5.09 -2.96
C HIS A 46 9.03 3.72 -2.51
N LEU A 47 10.22 3.70 -1.90
CA LEU A 47 10.70 2.53 -1.17
C LEU A 47 10.36 2.75 0.30
N LEU A 48 9.57 1.84 0.87
CA LEU A 48 9.15 1.87 2.26
C LEU A 48 9.81 0.69 2.97
N SER A 49 10.55 0.98 4.04
CA SER A 49 11.20 -0.03 4.87
C SER A 49 10.41 -0.29 6.14
N ILE A 50 10.80 -1.33 6.89
CA ILE A 50 10.15 -1.74 8.13
C ILE A 50 9.94 -0.54 9.07
N GLY A 51 8.70 -0.34 9.50
CA GLY A 51 8.30 0.77 10.36
C GLY A 51 7.84 2.03 9.63
N ASP A 52 8.13 2.17 8.33
CA ASP A 52 7.68 3.32 7.54
C ASP A 52 6.16 3.32 7.34
N CYS A 53 5.61 4.53 7.31
CA CYS A 53 4.20 4.78 7.02
C CYS A 53 4.06 5.75 5.84
N LEU A 54 3.08 5.49 4.97
CA LEU A 54 2.75 6.36 3.85
C LEU A 54 1.24 6.54 3.74
N GLU A 55 0.75 7.77 3.89
CA GLU A 55 -0.63 8.11 3.51
C GLU A 55 -0.71 8.28 1.99
N LEU A 56 -1.65 7.57 1.36
CA LEU A 56 -1.92 7.74 -0.06
C LEU A 56 -2.53 9.11 -0.31
N GLY A 57 -2.02 9.80 -1.33
CA GLY A 57 -2.57 11.06 -1.80
C GLY A 57 -3.91 10.90 -2.52
N PRO A 58 -4.36 11.94 -3.26
CA PRO A 58 -5.60 11.87 -4.02
C PRO A 58 -5.64 10.66 -4.97
N PRO A 59 -6.81 10.00 -5.13
CA PRO A 59 -6.94 8.76 -5.87
C PRO A 59 -6.32 8.77 -7.27
N VAL A 60 -5.43 7.81 -7.52
CA VAL A 60 -4.70 7.58 -8.77
C VAL A 60 -4.36 6.11 -8.93
N ASP A 61 -4.09 5.70 -10.17
CA ASP A 61 -3.60 4.36 -10.41
C ASP A 61 -2.23 4.19 -9.76
N CYS A 62 -2.12 3.16 -8.92
CA CYS A 62 -0.92 2.86 -8.16
C CYS A 62 -0.63 1.35 -8.16
N ALA A 63 0.56 0.99 -7.70
CA ALA A 63 0.96 -0.40 -7.57
C ALA A 63 1.79 -0.63 -6.30
N PHE A 64 1.51 -1.76 -5.66
CA PHE A 64 2.30 -2.31 -4.56
C PHE A 64 3.19 -3.40 -5.16
N HIS A 65 4.49 -3.34 -4.94
CA HIS A 65 5.45 -4.27 -5.51
C HIS A 65 6.42 -4.74 -4.44
N ASN A 66 6.47 -6.04 -4.22
CA ASN A 66 7.53 -6.65 -3.46
C ASN A 66 8.66 -7.03 -4.43
N GLU A 67 9.71 -6.21 -4.49
CA GLU A 67 10.90 -6.47 -5.32
C GLU A 67 11.91 -7.42 -4.63
N SER A 68 11.61 -7.87 -3.42
CA SER A 68 12.47 -8.72 -2.62
C SER A 68 12.23 -10.22 -2.90
N ALA A 69 13.13 -11.05 -2.37
CA ALA A 69 13.08 -12.51 -2.48
C ALA A 69 12.34 -13.17 -1.29
N ARG A 70 11.76 -12.37 -0.39
CA ARG A 70 11.01 -12.85 0.79
C ARG A 70 9.58 -12.32 0.76
N ILE A 71 8.74 -12.79 1.69
CA ILE A 71 7.42 -12.20 1.89
C ILE A 71 7.60 -10.80 2.50
N CYS A 72 6.86 -9.82 2.00
CA CYS A 72 6.72 -8.51 2.63
C CYS A 72 5.37 -8.48 3.36
N ASP A 73 5.41 -8.28 4.68
CA ASP A 73 4.21 -8.04 5.47
C ASP A 73 4.02 -6.54 5.65
N TYR A 74 2.84 -6.05 5.25
CA TYR A 74 2.44 -4.68 5.50
C TYR A 74 0.97 -4.63 5.89
N ALA A 75 0.55 -3.51 6.45
CA ALA A 75 -0.82 -3.26 6.76
C ALA A 75 -1.35 -2.05 6.00
N VAL A 76 -2.65 -2.11 5.68
CA VAL A 76 -3.41 -1.00 5.12
C VAL A 76 -4.48 -0.62 6.12
N ILE A 77 -4.44 0.64 6.54
CA ILE A 77 -5.48 1.28 7.33
C ILE A 77 -6.31 2.10 6.36
N ALA A 78 -7.59 1.77 6.19
CA ALA A 78 -8.50 2.48 5.29
C ALA A 78 -9.68 3.05 6.06
N LEU A 79 -9.84 4.38 6.00
CA LEU A 79 -10.98 5.10 6.57
C LEU A 79 -11.93 5.51 5.45
N ARG A 80 -13.19 5.09 5.55
CA ARG A 80 -14.22 5.54 4.61
C ARG A 80 -14.58 6.99 4.86
N THR A 81 -14.31 7.85 3.89
CA THR A 81 -14.75 9.24 3.86
C THR A 81 -16.10 9.28 3.15
N ALA A 82 -17.17 9.46 3.92
CA ALA A 82 -18.55 9.48 3.43
C ALA A 82 -18.80 10.62 2.44
#